data_AF-A0A2V8ECU0-F1
#
_entry.id   AF-A0A2V8ECU0-F1
#
_cell.length_a   1.000
_cell.length_b   1.000
_cell.length_c   1.000
_cell.angle_alpha   90.00
_cell.angle_beta   90.00
_cell.angle_gamma   90.00
#
_symmetry.space_group_name_H-M   'P 1'
#
loop_
_entity.id
_entity.type
_entity.pdbx_description
1 polymer ?
#
loop_
_entity_poly.entity_id
_entity_poly.type
_entity_poly.pdbx_seq_one_letter_code
_entity_poly.pdbx_strand_id
1 'polypeptide(L)'
;MIVMKKSLSRRTVLRGMGATLALPLLDGMVPALAAQRGTSVRPTPRFSVTYVPNGINMPHWTPAREGRLEMTSILQPLTPFRDQVTIVSGLASSPAMPLGGEGTGDHVRASAAFLSGTHPKKTEGPDIRAGVSMDQLAAAVLGKDTPLTSLELCLDSNDLLGACESGWSCAYANTLSWRTPTTPLPMENDPRLVFERLFGD
;
A
#
# COMPACT_ATOMS: atom_id res chain seq x y z
N MET A 1 -15.16 16.55 25.00
CA MET A 1 -14.09 16.78 24.00
C MET A 1 -13.66 18.23 24.05
N ILE A 2 -12.45 18.51 24.54
CA ILE A 2 -11.89 19.87 24.55
C ILE A 2 -11.16 20.05 23.21
N VAL A 3 -11.75 20.83 22.30
CA VAL A 3 -11.11 21.15 21.02
C VAL A 3 -10.25 22.39 21.24
N MET A 4 -8.94 22.20 21.43
CA MET A 4 -8.01 23.31 21.43
C MET A 4 -7.73 23.72 19.98
N LYS A 5 -8.25 24.89 19.55
CA LYS A 5 -7.95 25.55 18.26
C LYS A 5 -6.50 26.06 18.20
N LYS A 6 -5.52 25.18 18.41
CA LYS A 6 -4.10 25.53 18.24
C LYS A 6 -3.73 25.30 16.78
N SER A 7 -3.52 26.39 16.04
CA SER A 7 -2.92 26.37 14.71
C SER A 7 -1.58 27.09 14.76
N LEU A 8 -0.51 26.45 14.28
CA LEU A 8 0.76 27.13 14.08
C LEU A 8 0.57 28.21 13.01
N SER A 9 0.79 29.47 13.36
CA SER A 9 0.66 30.54 12.37
C SER A 9 1.77 30.41 11.34
N ARG A 10 1.44 30.55 10.05
CA ARG A 10 2.43 30.59 8.96
C ARG A 10 3.53 31.61 9.25
N ARG A 11 3.19 32.73 9.91
CA ARG A 11 4.13 33.77 10.34
C ARG A 11 5.06 33.31 11.47
N THR A 12 4.62 32.42 12.36
CA THR A 12 5.45 31.81 13.40
C THR A 12 6.47 30.85 12.78
N VAL A 13 6.05 30.06 11.79
CA VAL A 13 6.92 29.17 11.02
C VAL A 13 7.91 29.97 10.17
N LEU A 14 7.46 31.02 9.48
CA LEU A 14 8.29 31.89 8.62
C LEU A 14 9.28 32.76 9.42
N ARG A 15 9.03 33.03 10.70
CA ARG A 15 9.95 33.79 11.57
C ARG A 15 11.08 32.92 12.13
N GLY A 16 10.97 31.59 12.05
CA GLY A 16 12.04 30.63 12.33
C GLY A 16 12.82 30.27 11.07
N MET A 17 13.56 31.24 10.53
CA MET A 17 14.73 31.09 9.64
C MET A 17 14.76 29.93 8.61
N GLY A 18 14.47 30.26 7.34
CA GLY A 18 15.35 29.88 6.21
C GLY A 18 14.83 28.85 5.19
N ALA A 19 14.22 27.75 5.61
CA ALA A 19 14.04 26.56 4.75
C ALA A 19 12.65 26.39 4.08
N THR A 20 11.78 27.39 4.09
CA THR A 20 10.34 27.20 3.81
C THR A 20 9.85 27.62 2.42
N LEU A 21 10.73 28.08 1.52
CA LEU A 21 10.31 28.32 0.12
C LEU A 21 9.99 27.01 -0.64
N ALA A 22 10.30 25.85 -0.06
CA ALA A 22 10.03 24.54 -0.64
C ALA A 22 8.94 23.71 0.09
N LEU A 23 8.43 24.14 1.26
CA LEU A 23 7.59 23.26 2.08
C LEU A 23 6.12 23.24 1.60
N PRO A 24 5.58 22.07 1.19
CA PRO A 24 4.16 21.90 0.96
C PRO A 24 3.36 22.21 2.22
N LEU A 25 2.14 22.70 2.06
CA LEU A 25 1.21 22.90 3.19
C LEU A 25 0.98 21.55 3.90
N LEU A 26 1.50 21.39 5.13
CA LEU A 26 1.29 20.17 5.93
C LEU A 26 -0.10 20.17 6.56
N ASP A 27 -0.72 19.00 6.71
CA ASP A 27 -2.05 18.85 7.32
C ASP A 27 -2.13 19.42 8.75
N GLY A 28 -1.03 19.40 9.51
CA GLY A 28 -0.94 20.02 10.84
C GLY A 28 -0.99 21.56 10.84
N MET A 29 -0.91 22.20 9.67
CA MET A 29 -1.03 23.65 9.50
C MET A 29 -2.47 24.09 9.20
N VAL A 30 -3.37 23.13 8.96
CA VAL A 30 -4.80 23.39 8.80
C VAL A 30 -5.48 23.15 10.15
N PRO A 31 -6.12 24.17 10.76
CA PRO A 31 -6.84 23.97 12.01
C PRO A 31 -7.94 22.91 11.83
N ALA A 32 -8.04 21.97 12.77
CA ALA A 32 -9.13 21.00 12.78
C ALA A 32 -10.49 21.73 12.67
N LEU A 33 -11.32 21.34 11.69
CA LEU A 33 -12.64 21.94 11.38
C LEU A 33 -12.61 23.40 10.88
N ALA A 34 -11.47 23.93 10.42
CA ALA A 34 -11.49 25.18 9.67
C ALA A 34 -12.29 24.97 8.38
N ALA A 35 -13.43 25.65 8.26
CA ALA A 35 -14.17 25.67 7.02
C ALA A 35 -13.25 26.19 5.90
N GLN A 36 -12.93 25.33 4.93
CA GLN A 36 -12.22 25.69 3.68
C GLN A 36 -13.10 26.58 2.80
N ARG A 37 -13.71 27.63 3.34
CA ARG A 37 -14.44 28.63 2.57
C ARG A 37 -13.40 29.52 1.87
N GLY A 38 -13.03 29.14 0.66
CA GLY A 38 -12.29 30.01 -0.27
C GLY A 38 -11.01 29.42 -0.87
N THR A 39 -10.57 28.23 -0.47
CA THR A 39 -9.47 27.52 -1.15
C THR A 39 -10.03 26.26 -1.80
N SER A 40 -10.14 26.26 -3.13
CA SER A 40 -10.65 25.15 -3.94
C SER A 40 -9.73 23.93 -3.99
N VAL A 41 -8.84 23.76 -3.02
CA VAL A 41 -7.95 22.62 -2.96
C VAL A 41 -8.75 21.44 -2.42
N ARG A 42 -9.46 20.74 -3.32
CA ARG A 42 -9.90 19.38 -3.03
C ARG A 42 -8.66 18.58 -2.63
N PRO A 43 -8.71 17.82 -1.52
CA PRO A 43 -7.65 16.88 -1.21
C PRO A 43 -7.42 15.96 -2.41
N THR A 44 -6.16 15.73 -2.78
CA THR A 44 -5.83 14.75 -3.80
C THR A 44 -6.21 13.37 -3.27
N PRO A 45 -7.17 12.66 -3.89
CA PRO A 45 -7.53 11.32 -3.46
C PRO A 45 -6.31 10.40 -3.64
N ARG A 46 -5.97 9.65 -2.59
CA ARG A 46 -4.87 8.68 -2.59
C ARG A 46 -5.44 7.27 -2.55
N PHE A 47 -4.91 6.40 -3.39
CA PHE A 47 -5.18 4.96 -3.34
C PHE A 47 -4.04 4.28 -2.61
N SER A 48 -4.38 3.40 -1.67
CA SER A 48 -3.41 2.59 -0.92
C SER A 48 -3.92 1.17 -0.83
N VAL A 49 -3.02 0.21 -0.99
CA VAL A 49 -3.30 -1.21 -0.79
C VAL A 49 -2.29 -1.76 0.18
N THR A 50 -2.77 -2.39 1.25
CA THR A 50 -1.92 -3.06 2.24
C THR A 50 -2.13 -4.56 2.10
N TYR A 51 -1.03 -5.28 1.92
CA TYR A 51 -1.03 -6.74 1.95
C TYR A 51 -0.76 -7.21 3.38
N VAL A 52 -1.63 -8.11 3.87
CA VAL A 52 -1.40 -8.83 5.12
C VAL A 52 -1.13 -10.28 4.71
N PRO A 53 0.11 -10.78 4.86
CA PRO A 53 0.47 -12.12 4.42
C PRO A 53 -0.15 -13.19 5.32
N ASN A 54 0.25 -14.44 5.10
CA ASN A 54 -0.24 -15.61 5.81
C ASN A 54 -0.12 -15.48 7.35
N GLY A 55 -0.94 -16.27 8.08
CA GLY A 55 -0.87 -16.36 9.54
C GLY A 55 -1.99 -15.62 10.29
N ILE A 56 -3.04 -15.17 9.60
CA ILE A 56 -4.20 -14.54 10.23
C ILE A 56 -5.06 -15.58 10.95
N ASN A 57 -5.44 -15.31 12.19
CA ASN A 57 -6.47 -16.09 12.90
C ASN A 57 -7.86 -15.76 12.32
N MET A 58 -8.26 -16.52 11.29
CA MET A 58 -9.44 -16.24 10.47
C MET A 58 -10.76 -16.11 11.25
N PRO A 59 -11.08 -16.93 12.26
CA PRO A 59 -12.24 -16.74 13.14
C PRO A 59 -12.30 -15.38 13.86
N HIS A 60 -11.15 -14.76 14.09
CA HIS A 60 -11.04 -13.44 14.73
C HIS A 60 -10.80 -12.30 13.73
N TRP A 61 -10.61 -12.61 12.45
CA TRP A 61 -10.47 -11.63 11.36
C TRP A 61 -11.76 -11.43 10.57
N THR A 62 -12.48 -12.53 10.31
CA THR A 62 -13.64 -12.53 9.42
C THR A 62 -14.92 -12.34 10.23
N PRO A 63 -15.73 -11.30 9.95
CA PRO A 63 -17.05 -11.18 10.54
C PRO A 63 -17.91 -12.42 10.26
N ALA A 64 -18.67 -12.88 11.25
CA ALA A 64 -19.45 -14.12 11.15
C ALA A 64 -20.74 -13.99 10.34
N ARG A 65 -21.23 -12.76 10.12
CA ARG A 65 -22.47 -12.49 9.37
C ARG A 65 -22.32 -11.28 8.47
N GLU A 66 -23.10 -11.27 7.40
CA GLU A 66 -23.25 -10.14 6.50
C GLU A 66 -24.09 -9.01 7.14
N GLY A 67 -24.03 -7.82 6.53
CA GLY A 67 -24.80 -6.65 6.96
C GLY A 67 -23.94 -5.65 7.75
N ARG A 68 -24.50 -5.10 8.84
CA ARG A 68 -23.79 -4.12 9.66
C ARG A 68 -22.52 -4.75 10.23
N LEU A 69 -21.36 -4.20 9.86
CA LEU A 69 -20.06 -4.70 10.29
C LEU A 69 -19.98 -4.79 11.81
N GLU A 70 -19.77 -6.00 12.32
CA GLU A 70 -19.37 -6.28 13.70
C GLU A 70 -17.85 -6.34 13.80
N MET A 71 -17.30 -5.70 14.83
CA MET A 71 -15.84 -5.71 15.02
C MET A 71 -15.46 -6.97 15.78
N THR A 72 -14.73 -7.85 15.11
CA THR A 72 -14.02 -8.95 15.76
C THR A 72 -12.83 -8.40 16.57
N SER A 73 -12.17 -9.25 17.36
CA SER A 73 -11.03 -8.83 18.19
C SER A 73 -9.89 -8.21 17.37
N ILE A 74 -9.58 -8.75 16.18
CA ILE A 74 -8.52 -8.19 15.33
C ILE A 74 -8.94 -6.86 14.68
N LEU A 75 -10.23 -6.68 14.38
CA LEU A 75 -10.75 -5.48 13.74
C LEU A 75 -11.05 -4.34 14.72
N GLN A 76 -10.94 -4.55 16.03
CA GLN A 76 -11.25 -3.52 17.05
C GLN A 76 -10.60 -2.15 16.81
N PRO A 77 -9.33 -2.04 16.36
CA PRO A 77 -8.71 -0.75 16.06
C PRO A 77 -9.44 0.07 15.00
N LEU A 78 -10.23 -0.57 14.12
CA LEU A 78 -11.01 0.09 13.07
C LEU A 78 -12.38 0.60 13.56
N THR A 79 -12.73 0.39 14.84
CA THR A 79 -14.01 0.86 15.41
C THR A 79 -14.33 2.34 15.13
N PRO A 80 -13.38 3.29 15.24
CA PRO A 80 -13.65 4.70 14.91
C PRO A 80 -14.03 4.95 13.44
N PHE A 81 -13.73 3.99 12.56
CA PHE A 81 -13.95 4.05 11.11
C PHE A 81 -15.00 3.04 10.64
N ARG A 82 -15.81 2.46 11.54
CA ARG A 82 -16.78 1.39 11.23
C ARG A 82 -17.64 1.70 10.01
N ASP A 83 -18.15 2.92 9.89
CA ASP A 83 -19.04 3.31 8.81
C ASP A 83 -18.31 3.63 7.49
N GLN A 84 -16.97 3.54 7.49
CA GLN A 84 -16.07 3.73 6.34
C GLN A 84 -15.35 2.42 5.96
N VAL A 85 -15.62 1.32 6.64
CA VAL A 85 -14.98 0.02 6.39
C VAL A 85 -16.00 -0.96 5.84
N THR A 86 -15.65 -1.59 4.72
CA THR A 86 -16.39 -2.72 4.16
C THR A 86 -15.47 -3.91 4.12
N ILE A 87 -15.95 -5.06 4.60
CA ILE A 87 -15.22 -6.32 4.54
C ILE A 87 -15.93 -7.21 3.54
N VAL A 88 -15.18 -7.64 2.52
CA VAL A 88 -15.63 -8.61 1.53
C VAL A 88 -14.92 -9.92 1.84
N SER A 89 -15.69 -10.95 2.21
CA SER A 89 -15.19 -12.28 2.57
C SER A 89 -15.68 -13.32 1.55
N GLY A 90 -15.24 -14.58 1.70
CA GLY A 90 -15.63 -15.67 0.79
C GLY A 90 -14.97 -15.60 -0.59
N LEU A 91 -13.94 -14.77 -0.77
CA LEU A 91 -13.16 -14.66 -1.99
C LEU A 91 -11.96 -15.60 -1.95
N ALA A 92 -11.59 -16.14 -3.11
CA ALA A 92 -10.38 -16.90 -3.32
C ALA A 92 -9.66 -16.41 -4.58
N SER A 93 -8.33 -16.32 -4.53
CA SER A 93 -7.51 -15.99 -5.69
C SER A 93 -7.11 -17.27 -6.42
N SER A 94 -7.89 -17.66 -7.44
CA SER A 94 -7.54 -18.84 -8.27
C SER A 94 -6.12 -18.79 -8.84
N PRO A 95 -5.58 -17.63 -9.28
CA PRO A 95 -4.19 -17.56 -9.75
C PRO A 95 -3.11 -17.71 -8.67
N ALA A 96 -3.48 -17.73 -7.38
CA ALA A 96 -2.53 -18.04 -6.30
C ALA A 96 -2.47 -19.55 -5.98
N MET A 97 -3.40 -20.35 -6.52
CA MET A 97 -3.50 -21.77 -6.26
C MET A 97 -2.43 -22.55 -7.05
N PRO A 98 -1.83 -23.62 -6.48
CA PRO A 98 -0.80 -24.38 -7.16
C PRO A 98 -1.32 -25.05 -8.44
N LEU A 99 -0.52 -25.00 -9.51
CA LEU A 99 -0.71 -25.84 -10.68
C LEU A 99 -0.03 -27.21 -10.50
N GLY A 100 -0.42 -28.18 -11.34
CA GLY A 100 0.15 -29.51 -11.31
C GLY A 100 1.68 -29.50 -11.43
N GLY A 101 2.37 -30.12 -10.47
CA GLY A 101 3.84 -30.20 -10.45
C GLY A 101 4.56 -29.01 -9.80
N GLU A 102 3.84 -27.99 -9.32
CA GLU A 102 4.48 -26.82 -8.70
C GLU A 102 4.92 -27.05 -7.24
N GLY A 103 4.23 -27.92 -6.50
CA GLY A 103 4.58 -28.20 -5.10
C GLY A 103 4.43 -26.95 -4.21
N THR A 104 5.45 -26.66 -3.41
CA THR A 104 5.50 -25.48 -2.52
C THR A 104 5.51 -24.16 -3.31
N GLY A 105 5.47 -23.01 -2.63
CA GLY A 105 5.36 -21.70 -3.27
C GLY A 105 4.13 -20.91 -2.86
N ASP A 106 3.47 -21.23 -1.76
CA ASP A 106 2.22 -20.57 -1.38
C ASP A 106 2.44 -19.10 -1.04
N HIS A 107 3.58 -18.74 -0.44
CA HIS A 107 3.84 -17.33 -0.10
C HIS A 107 4.15 -16.53 -1.37
N VAL A 108 5.05 -17.02 -2.21
CA VAL A 108 5.44 -16.37 -3.48
C VAL A 108 4.29 -16.27 -4.48
N ARG A 109 3.44 -17.31 -4.60
CA ARG A 109 2.25 -17.25 -5.47
C ARG A 109 1.24 -16.25 -4.95
N ALA A 110 0.96 -16.25 -3.64
CA ALA A 110 0.02 -15.31 -3.04
C ALA A 110 0.47 -13.86 -3.25
N SER A 111 1.74 -13.54 -2.97
CA SER A 111 2.29 -12.20 -3.15
C SER A 111 2.24 -11.74 -4.61
N ALA A 112 2.73 -12.57 -5.55
CA ALA A 112 2.74 -12.21 -6.97
C ALA A 112 1.34 -12.08 -7.57
N ALA A 113 0.38 -12.93 -7.16
CA ALA A 113 -0.98 -12.90 -7.68
C ALA A 113 -1.85 -11.80 -7.04
N PHE A 114 -1.49 -11.27 -5.86
CA PHE A 114 -2.34 -10.38 -5.07
C PHE A 114 -2.82 -9.14 -5.83
N LEU A 115 -1.90 -8.39 -6.45
CA LEU A 115 -2.25 -7.19 -7.24
C LEU A 115 -2.28 -7.46 -8.74
N SER A 116 -1.61 -8.51 -9.23
CA SER A 116 -1.57 -8.84 -10.66
C SER A 116 -2.79 -9.62 -11.14
N GLY A 117 -3.43 -10.39 -10.26
CA GLY A 117 -4.49 -11.32 -10.64
C GLY A 117 -4.03 -12.42 -11.60
N THR A 118 -2.72 -12.71 -11.65
CA THR A 118 -2.12 -13.69 -12.56
C THR A 118 -1.32 -14.75 -11.83
N HIS A 119 -1.27 -15.95 -12.39
CA HIS A 119 -0.46 -17.03 -11.86
C HIS A 119 1.00 -16.79 -12.28
N PRO A 120 1.93 -16.60 -11.34
CA PRO A 120 3.33 -16.35 -11.69
C PRO A 120 3.95 -17.58 -12.34
N LYS A 121 4.84 -17.36 -13.31
CA LYS A 121 5.63 -18.44 -13.89
C LYS A 121 6.62 -18.97 -12.85
N LYS A 122 6.53 -20.26 -12.52
CA LYS A 122 7.53 -20.95 -11.71
C LYS A 122 8.90 -20.89 -12.39
N THR A 123 9.84 -20.16 -11.81
CA THR A 123 11.23 -20.02 -12.25
C THR A 123 12.07 -19.43 -11.13
N GLU A 124 13.36 -19.77 -11.10
CA GLU A 124 14.40 -19.11 -10.30
C GLU A 124 15.27 -18.17 -11.17
N GLY A 125 15.06 -18.19 -12.48
CA GLY A 125 15.83 -17.48 -13.48
C GLY A 125 15.31 -16.08 -13.81
N PRO A 126 15.93 -15.40 -14.79
CA PRO A 126 15.56 -14.03 -15.19
C PRO A 126 14.26 -13.96 -15.99
N ASP A 127 13.67 -15.10 -16.37
CA ASP A 127 12.46 -15.23 -17.18
C ASP A 127 11.17 -15.16 -16.34
N ILE A 128 11.21 -14.33 -15.28
CA ILE A 128 10.07 -14.04 -14.41
C ILE A 128 8.90 -13.47 -15.20
N ARG A 129 7.69 -13.91 -14.85
CA ARG A 129 6.47 -13.44 -15.47
C ARG A 129 5.29 -13.54 -14.52
N ALA A 130 4.60 -12.44 -14.33
CA ALA A 130 3.29 -12.34 -13.70
C ALA A 130 2.36 -11.55 -14.65
N GLY A 131 1.83 -10.41 -14.18
CA GLY A 131 0.93 -9.53 -14.92
C GLY A 131 1.10 -8.09 -14.48
N VAL A 132 0.58 -7.14 -15.25
CA VAL A 132 0.52 -5.74 -14.81
C VAL A 132 -0.37 -5.66 -13.58
N SER A 133 0.12 -5.05 -12.51
CA SER A 133 -0.63 -4.98 -11.26
C SER A 133 -1.66 -3.84 -11.27
N MET A 134 -2.74 -4.03 -10.52
CA MET A 134 -3.88 -3.09 -10.50
C MET A 134 -3.50 -1.70 -9.98
N ASP A 135 -2.61 -1.62 -8.99
CA ASP A 135 -2.06 -0.36 -8.49
C ASP A 135 -1.29 0.40 -9.59
N GLN A 136 -0.61 -0.29 -10.50
CA GLN A 136 0.12 0.35 -11.61
C GLN A 136 -0.81 0.80 -12.74
N LEU A 137 -1.90 0.05 -12.97
CA LEU A 137 -2.99 0.51 -13.85
C LEU A 137 -3.66 1.76 -13.28
N ALA A 138 -3.89 1.81 -11.97
CA ALA A 138 -4.42 2.98 -11.28
C ALA A 138 -3.44 4.16 -11.34
N ALA A 139 -2.15 3.94 -11.06
CA ALA A 139 -1.11 4.96 -11.09
C ALA A 139 -0.97 5.64 -12.46
N ALA A 140 -1.12 4.89 -13.56
CA ALA A 140 -1.08 5.44 -14.91
C ALA A 140 -2.20 6.46 -15.19
N VAL A 141 -3.32 6.36 -14.47
CA VAL A 141 -4.47 7.27 -14.61
C VAL A 141 -4.45 8.37 -13.55
N LEU A 142 -4.19 8.02 -12.30
CA LEU A 142 -4.33 8.89 -11.12
C LEU A 142 -3.04 9.64 -10.76
N GLY A 143 -1.86 9.10 -11.08
CA GLY A 143 -0.56 9.64 -10.68
C GLY A 143 -0.07 10.83 -11.52
N LYS A 144 -0.96 11.53 -12.24
CA LYS A 144 -0.60 12.58 -13.19
C LYS A 144 -0.23 13.91 -12.53
N ASP A 145 -0.73 14.14 -11.33
CA ASP A 145 -0.61 15.41 -10.60
C ASP A 145 0.44 15.34 -9.47
N THR A 146 1.19 14.24 -9.37
CA THR A 146 2.21 14.03 -8.33
C THR A 146 3.56 13.65 -8.94
N PRO A 147 4.69 14.13 -8.39
CA PRO A 147 6.03 13.76 -8.91
C PRO A 147 6.30 12.25 -8.85
N LEU A 148 5.77 11.58 -7.83
CA LEU A 148 5.75 10.14 -7.71
C LEU A 148 4.38 9.62 -8.12
N THR A 149 4.32 8.78 -9.16
CA THR A 149 3.07 8.17 -9.62
C THR A 149 2.58 7.07 -8.69
N SER A 150 3.51 6.42 -7.98
CA SER A 150 3.29 5.34 -7.02
C SER A 150 4.46 5.29 -6.03
N LEU A 151 4.22 4.64 -4.88
CA LEU A 151 5.22 4.41 -3.83
C LEU A 151 5.03 3.00 -3.28
N GLU A 152 5.98 2.12 -3.59
CA GLU A 152 5.97 0.71 -3.19
C GLU A 152 6.74 0.53 -1.88
N LEU A 153 6.06 0.04 -0.84
CA LEU A 153 6.60 -0.07 0.52
C LEU A 153 6.52 -1.50 1.03
N CYS A 154 7.56 -1.99 1.68
CA CYS A 154 7.58 -3.30 2.33
C CYS A 154 8.16 -3.24 3.74
N LEU A 155 8.02 -4.34 4.48
CA LEU A 155 8.57 -4.51 5.83
C LEU A 155 9.77 -5.47 5.84
N ASP A 156 9.74 -6.46 4.95
CA ASP A 156 10.76 -7.51 4.83
C ASP A 156 11.83 -7.14 3.79
N SER A 157 12.73 -8.08 3.47
CA SER A 157 13.73 -7.92 2.40
C SER A 157 13.06 -7.49 1.08
N ASN A 158 13.74 -6.60 0.36
CA ASN A 158 13.39 -6.15 -0.98
C ASN A 158 14.32 -6.74 -2.06
N ASP A 159 15.08 -7.80 -1.74
CA ASP A 159 15.98 -8.47 -2.67
C ASP A 159 15.19 -9.17 -3.78
N LEU A 160 15.49 -8.87 -5.05
CA LEU A 160 14.78 -9.48 -6.18
C LEU A 160 15.53 -10.67 -6.79
N LEU A 161 16.80 -10.87 -6.43
CA LEU A 161 17.68 -11.86 -7.03
C LEU A 161 17.75 -13.13 -6.18
N GLY A 162 17.77 -14.27 -6.86
CA GLY A 162 17.87 -15.60 -6.23
C GLY A 162 16.54 -16.32 -6.10
N ALA A 163 16.56 -17.40 -5.32
CA ALA A 163 15.43 -18.27 -5.07
C ALA A 163 15.00 -18.16 -3.60
N CYS A 164 13.80 -17.64 -3.37
CA CYS A 164 13.26 -17.44 -2.03
C CYS A 164 12.41 -18.64 -1.58
N GLU A 165 11.89 -19.41 -2.54
CA GLU A 165 11.30 -20.73 -2.32
C GLU A 165 11.72 -21.67 -3.46
N SER A 166 11.70 -22.98 -3.23
CA SER A 166 12.15 -23.99 -4.21
C SER A 166 11.43 -23.84 -5.56
N GLY A 167 12.17 -23.41 -6.58
CA GLY A 167 11.67 -23.16 -7.94
C GLY A 167 11.07 -21.77 -8.16
N TRP A 168 11.19 -20.85 -7.22
CA TRP A 168 10.53 -19.54 -7.25
C TRP A 168 11.50 -18.37 -6.95
N SER A 169 11.54 -17.44 -7.89
CA SER A 169 12.33 -16.21 -7.81
C SER A 169 11.92 -15.35 -6.61
N CYS A 170 12.92 -14.76 -5.95
CA CYS A 170 12.70 -13.76 -4.89
C CYS A 170 11.89 -12.56 -5.34
N ALA A 171 11.88 -12.24 -6.64
CA ALA A 171 11.00 -11.22 -7.18
C ALA A 171 9.52 -11.48 -6.83
N TYR A 172 9.05 -12.73 -6.77
CA TYR A 172 7.66 -13.01 -6.42
C TYR A 172 7.36 -12.86 -4.92
N ALA A 173 8.35 -13.09 -4.05
CA ALA A 173 8.19 -12.95 -2.60
C ALA A 173 8.19 -11.48 -2.18
N ASN A 174 9.11 -10.71 -2.77
CA ASN A 174 9.54 -9.41 -2.28
C ASN A 174 8.98 -8.24 -3.11
N THR A 175 8.08 -8.52 -4.07
CA THR A 175 7.29 -7.48 -4.73
C THR A 175 5.81 -7.86 -4.85
N LEU A 176 4.96 -6.85 -4.72
CA LEU A 176 3.54 -6.94 -5.00
C LEU A 176 3.18 -6.20 -6.30
N SER A 177 3.97 -5.20 -6.68
CA SER A 177 3.66 -4.25 -7.73
C SER A 177 4.48 -4.55 -8.99
N TRP A 178 3.80 -4.61 -10.13
CA TRP A 178 4.36 -5.01 -11.42
C TRP A 178 3.97 -4.01 -12.49
N ARG A 179 4.95 -3.25 -12.99
CA ARG A 179 4.73 -2.24 -14.04
C ARG A 179 4.38 -2.88 -15.38
N THR A 180 5.01 -4.02 -15.67
CA THR A 180 4.75 -4.85 -16.85
C THR A 180 4.67 -6.32 -16.41
N PRO A 181 4.20 -7.25 -17.26
CA PRO A 181 4.19 -8.67 -16.92
C PRO A 181 5.56 -9.25 -16.53
N THR A 182 6.66 -8.59 -16.84
CA THR A 182 8.04 -9.05 -16.56
C THR A 182 8.88 -8.01 -15.81
N THR A 183 8.25 -6.94 -15.30
CA THR A 183 8.96 -5.84 -14.62
C THR A 183 8.34 -5.63 -13.23
N PRO A 184 8.87 -6.31 -12.20
CA PRO A 184 8.52 -6.00 -10.82
C PRO A 184 9.02 -4.60 -10.45
N LEU A 185 8.35 -3.95 -9.52
CA LEU A 185 8.82 -2.68 -8.95
C LEU A 185 9.53 -2.94 -7.63
N PRO A 186 10.75 -2.39 -7.43
CA PRO A 186 11.43 -2.45 -6.16
C PRO A 186 10.60 -1.80 -5.07
N MET A 187 10.49 -2.49 -3.93
CA MET A 187 9.83 -1.99 -2.74
C MET A 187 10.88 -1.36 -1.81
N GLU A 188 10.48 -0.34 -1.05
CA GLU A 188 11.35 0.32 -0.07
C GLU A 188 10.95 -0.07 1.36
N ASN A 189 11.94 -0.51 2.16
CA ASN A 189 11.77 -0.85 3.57
C ASN A 189 12.55 0.08 4.52
N ASP A 190 13.40 0.97 3.99
CA ASP A 190 14.07 1.99 4.79
C ASP A 190 13.19 3.26 4.86
N PRO A 191 12.60 3.59 6.03
CA PRO A 191 11.76 4.77 6.18
C PRO A 191 12.50 6.09 5.92
N ARG A 192 13.84 6.11 6.10
CA ARG A 192 14.66 7.28 5.77
C ARG A 192 14.71 7.48 4.26
N LEU A 193 14.94 6.43 3.48
CA LEU A 193 14.93 6.52 2.01
C LEU A 193 13.54 6.88 1.47
N VAL A 194 12.47 6.36 2.08
CA VAL A 194 11.09 6.80 1.77
C VAL A 194 10.92 8.30 2.00
N PHE A 195 11.39 8.81 3.15
CA PHE A 195 11.30 10.22 3.48
C PHE A 195 12.11 11.08 2.49
N GLU A 196 13.36 10.70 2.20
CA GLU A 196 14.21 11.38 1.22
C GLU A 196 13.58 11.36 -0.19
N ARG A 197 12.92 10.27 -0.58
CA ARG A 197 12.22 10.20 -1.88
C ARG A 197 10.97 11.09 -1.94
N LEU A 198 10.28 11.27 -0.81
CA LEU A 198 9.06 12.09 -0.73
C LEU A 198 9.34 13.58 -0.54
N PHE A 199 10.42 13.92 0.15
CA PHE A 199 10.68 15.27 0.66
C PHE A 199 12.13 15.74 0.52
N GLY A 200 13.04 14.89 0.04
CA GLY A 200 14.43 15.27 -0.24
C GLY A 200 14.51 16.18 -1.45
N ASP A 201 15.54 17.02 -1.46
CA ASP A 201 15.85 17.99 -2.53
C ASP A 201 16.41 17.31 -3.79
#